data_AF-A0A7J5ENA9-F1
#
_entry.id   AF-A0A7J5ENA9-F1
#
_cell.length_a   1.000
_cell.length_b   1.000
_cell.length_c   1.000
_cell.angle_alpha   90.00
_cell.angle_beta   90.00
_cell.angle_gamma   90.00
#
_symmetry.space_group_name_H-M   'P 1'
#
loop_
_entity.id
_entity.type
_entity.pdbx_description
1 polymer ?
#
loop_
_entity_poly.entity_id
_entity_poly.type
_entity_poly.pdbx_seq_one_letter_code
_entity_poly.pdbx_strand_id
1 'polypeptide(L)'
;MELPPLPAYHGPAMDLAVEIDRGDVWYDLRPRRRKAERRPAIILYVVHDGARIPLVRWPTTIGGWQDEKLEGGDVVERWKESPAGPRVWRELFIGPTWLPPDTTPDDELVRGSGDDTTLARELFGPSYRSAYGLVMFVHHRQRQVKRGVAWVDEGVRSHGSGNIGSIFSGCSHGCHRLLPAQALRLAGFLLQHRPHVRHGPEPTSYARVVRHHGRFPVAITTRGDRVELTPPVPVDVRPGRILSPRKTPPP
;
A
#
# COMPACT_ATOMS: atom_id res chain seq x y z
N MET A 1 24.40 -16.12 -27.38
CA MET A 1 24.53 -16.52 -25.96
C MET A 1 23.16 -16.98 -25.52
N GLU A 2 23.01 -18.27 -25.28
CA GLU A 2 21.74 -18.87 -24.84
C GLU A 2 21.54 -18.57 -23.35
N LEU A 3 20.33 -18.19 -22.97
CA LEU A 3 20.00 -17.96 -21.55
C LEU A 3 19.94 -19.30 -20.82
N PRO A 4 20.29 -19.33 -19.51
CA PRO A 4 20.14 -20.55 -18.74
C PRO A 4 18.68 -21.03 -18.76
N PRO A 5 18.43 -22.35 -18.66
CA PRO A 5 17.07 -22.85 -18.55
C PRO A 5 16.38 -22.26 -17.32
N LEU A 6 15.06 -22.13 -17.40
CA LEU A 6 14.26 -21.64 -16.29
C LEU A 6 14.38 -22.61 -15.09
N PRO A 7 14.41 -22.10 -13.85
CA PRO A 7 14.40 -22.95 -12.67
C PRO A 7 13.15 -23.85 -12.61
N ALA A 8 13.26 -25.02 -11.97
CA ALA A 8 12.17 -25.99 -11.88
C ALA A 8 10.88 -25.43 -11.24
N TYR A 9 11.00 -24.46 -10.34
CA TYR A 9 9.87 -23.79 -9.70
C TYR A 9 9.15 -22.77 -10.60
N HIS A 10 9.72 -22.42 -11.75
CA HIS A 10 9.17 -21.40 -12.63
C HIS A 10 8.26 -22.03 -13.69
N GLY A 11 6.95 -21.89 -13.49
CA GLY A 11 5.93 -22.39 -14.42
C GLY A 11 4.65 -21.57 -14.36
N PRO A 12 3.61 -21.94 -15.13
CA PRO A 12 2.34 -21.20 -15.18
C PRO A 12 1.59 -21.11 -13.85
N ALA A 13 1.88 -22.01 -12.90
CA ALA A 13 1.35 -21.97 -11.56
C ALA A 13 2.52 -22.00 -10.56
N MET A 14 2.61 -20.97 -9.72
CA MET A 14 3.63 -20.87 -8.68
C MET A 14 2.99 -20.73 -7.30
N ASP A 15 3.56 -21.41 -6.31
CA ASP A 15 3.21 -21.16 -4.91
C ASP A 15 4.02 -19.96 -4.41
N LEU A 16 3.34 -18.86 -4.14
CA LEU A 16 3.98 -17.57 -3.88
C LEU A 16 3.61 -17.09 -2.48
N ALA A 17 4.59 -16.49 -1.81
CA ALA A 17 4.41 -15.89 -0.49
C ALA A 17 5.15 -14.56 -0.42
N VAL A 18 4.63 -13.64 0.40
CA VAL A 18 5.20 -12.30 0.55
C VAL A 18 5.63 -12.09 1.99
N GLU A 19 6.77 -11.44 2.15
CA GLU A 19 7.21 -10.90 3.43
C GLU A 19 7.37 -9.40 3.34
N ILE A 20 6.94 -8.70 4.39
CA ILE A 20 7.22 -7.28 4.56
C ILE A 20 8.08 -7.13 5.79
N ASP A 21 9.35 -6.90 5.55
CA ASP A 21 10.32 -6.55 6.55
C ASP A 21 10.13 -5.08 6.93
N ARG A 22 9.79 -4.84 8.19
CA ARG A 22 9.59 -3.48 8.69
C ARG A 22 10.88 -2.69 8.92
N GLY A 23 12.03 -3.36 8.92
CA GLY A 23 13.31 -2.70 9.14
C GLY A 23 13.43 -2.06 10.52
N ASP A 24 14.21 -0.98 10.61
CA ASP A 24 14.40 -0.20 11.83
C ASP A 24 13.23 0.74 12.06
N VAL A 25 12.70 0.72 13.29
CA VAL A 25 11.53 1.51 13.69
C VAL A 25 11.85 2.34 14.92
N TRP A 26 11.38 3.59 14.93
CA TRP A 26 11.47 4.48 16.07
C TRP A 26 10.09 5.06 16.41
N TYR A 27 9.61 4.74 17.61
CA TYR A 27 8.37 5.23 18.19
C TYR A 27 8.62 6.42 19.12
N ASP A 28 9.46 7.37 18.71
CA ASP A 28 9.62 8.61 19.50
C ASP A 28 8.27 9.33 19.59
N LEU A 29 8.09 10.20 20.58
CA LEU A 29 6.85 11.00 20.77
C LEU A 29 6.71 12.16 19.77
N ARG A 30 7.74 12.42 18.96
CA ARG A 30 7.77 13.47 17.94
C ARG A 30 8.57 12.99 16.73
N PRO A 31 8.30 13.50 15.51
CA PRO A 31 9.07 13.13 14.32
C PRO A 31 10.55 13.48 14.50
N ARG A 32 11.42 12.52 14.16
CA ARG A 32 12.87 12.73 14.12
C ARG A 32 13.48 11.99 12.94
N ARG A 33 14.25 12.70 12.12
CA ARG A 33 14.99 12.08 11.02
C ARG A 33 16.16 11.27 11.56
N ARG A 34 16.23 10.00 11.17
CA ARG A 34 17.33 9.07 11.48
C ARG A 34 17.64 8.23 10.26
N LYS A 35 18.89 7.80 10.13
CA LYS A 35 19.30 6.85 9.10
C LYS A 35 19.00 5.43 9.58
N ALA A 36 18.18 4.70 8.83
CA ALA A 36 17.99 3.27 9.03
C ALA A 36 19.15 2.47 8.43
N GLU A 37 19.70 1.56 9.22
CA GLU A 37 20.64 0.55 8.74
C GLU A 37 19.84 -0.52 7.99
N ARG A 38 18.74 -0.96 8.58
CA ARG A 38 17.80 -1.91 7.97
C ARG A 38 16.58 -1.15 7.46
N ARG A 39 16.55 -0.87 6.16
CA ARG A 39 15.38 -0.25 5.53
C ARG A 39 14.23 -1.24 5.35
N PRO A 40 12.97 -0.79 5.44
CA PRO A 40 11.83 -1.61 5.15
C PRO A 40 11.88 -2.16 3.72
N ALA A 41 11.50 -3.42 3.55
CA ALA A 41 11.52 -4.10 2.27
C ALA A 41 10.32 -5.03 2.10
N ILE A 42 9.83 -5.11 0.86
CA ILE A 42 8.95 -6.20 0.43
C ILE A 42 9.79 -7.27 -0.23
N ILE A 43 9.49 -8.54 0.06
CA ILE A 43 10.19 -9.69 -0.48
C ILE A 43 9.15 -10.66 -1.01
N LEU A 44 9.24 -11.00 -2.30
CA LEU A 44 8.44 -12.05 -2.91
C LEU A 44 9.25 -13.34 -2.87
N TYR A 45 8.61 -14.41 -2.42
CA TYR A 45 9.16 -15.75 -2.40
C TYR A 45 8.34 -16.67 -3.30
N VAL A 46 9.00 -17.65 -3.89
CA VAL A 46 8.37 -18.90 -4.30
C VAL A 46 8.58 -19.93 -3.20
N VAL A 47 7.56 -20.73 -2.93
CA VAL A 47 7.64 -21.91 -2.06
C VAL A 47 7.78 -23.12 -2.96
N HIS A 48 8.90 -23.84 -2.84
CA HIS A 48 9.20 -25.02 -3.64
C HIS A 48 9.92 -26.04 -2.78
N ASP A 49 9.44 -27.28 -2.79
CA ASP A 49 9.95 -28.40 -1.98
C ASP A 49 10.14 -28.04 -0.49
N GLY A 50 9.19 -27.29 0.07
CA GLY A 50 9.21 -26.84 1.46
C GLY A 50 10.18 -25.69 1.76
N ALA A 51 10.95 -25.22 0.77
CA ALA A 51 11.87 -24.10 0.91
C ALA A 51 11.25 -22.79 0.36
N ARG A 52 11.53 -21.68 1.04
CA ARG A 52 11.20 -20.32 0.57
C ARG A 52 12.40 -19.76 -0.20
N ILE A 53 12.26 -19.59 -1.51
CA ILE A 53 13.32 -19.05 -2.39
C ILE A 53 12.97 -17.60 -2.73
N PRO A 54 13.81 -16.60 -2.38
CA PRO A 54 13.53 -15.20 -2.67
C PRO A 54 13.65 -14.93 -4.16
N LEU A 55 12.60 -14.37 -4.75
CA LEU A 55 12.57 -13.95 -6.16
C LEU A 55 13.04 -12.49 -6.31
N VAL A 56 12.51 -11.62 -5.46
CA VAL A 56 12.87 -10.18 -5.45
C VAL A 56 12.83 -9.63 -4.03
N ARG A 57 13.66 -8.61 -3.78
CA ARG A 57 13.61 -7.77 -2.59
C ARG A 57 13.65 -6.31 -3.00
N TRP A 58 12.61 -5.55 -2.67
CA TRP A 58 12.50 -4.14 -3.03
C TRP A 58 12.27 -3.26 -1.80
N PRO A 59 12.79 -2.02 -1.79
CA PRO A 59 12.49 -1.07 -0.72
C PRO A 59 10.99 -0.76 -0.69
N THR A 60 10.45 -0.54 0.51
CA THR A 60 9.04 -0.16 0.69
C THR A 60 8.86 0.84 1.83
N THR A 61 7.62 1.07 2.25
CA THR A 61 7.24 1.95 3.36
C THR A 61 6.41 1.19 4.38
N ILE A 62 6.33 1.67 5.63
CA ILE A 62 5.65 0.93 6.72
C ILE A 62 4.80 1.79 7.65
N GLY A 63 4.69 3.09 7.37
CA GLY A 63 4.14 4.04 8.33
C GLY A 63 5.13 5.10 8.78
N GLY A 64 4.66 6.00 9.62
CA GLY A 64 5.42 7.06 10.27
C GLY A 64 4.50 8.16 10.80
N TRP A 65 5.11 9.27 11.20
CA TRP A 65 4.41 10.51 11.53
C TRP A 65 3.80 11.13 10.28
N GLN A 66 2.50 11.44 10.31
CA GLN A 66 1.75 12.04 9.21
C GLN A 66 0.81 13.11 9.76
N ASP A 67 0.52 14.12 8.95
CA ASP A 67 -0.47 15.14 9.27
C ASP A 67 -1.89 14.55 9.23
N GLU A 68 -2.74 15.05 10.13
CA GLU A 68 -4.13 14.66 10.24
C GLU A 68 -4.99 15.86 10.67
N LYS A 69 -6.04 16.12 9.89
CA LYS A 69 -7.04 17.14 10.19
C LYS A 69 -8.04 16.59 11.22
N LEU A 70 -8.19 17.32 12.32
CA LEU A 70 -9.19 17.08 13.37
C LEU A 70 -10.56 17.63 12.95
N GLU A 71 -11.61 17.26 13.69
CA GLU A 71 -13.00 17.70 13.41
C GLU A 71 -13.16 19.24 13.44
N GLY A 72 -12.37 19.93 14.29
CA GLY A 72 -12.33 21.39 14.37
C GLY A 72 -11.55 22.09 13.24
N GLY A 73 -10.91 21.33 12.35
CA GLY A 73 -10.10 21.86 11.25
C GLY A 73 -8.60 21.99 11.55
N ASP A 74 -8.19 21.89 12.82
CA ASP A 74 -6.78 21.88 13.22
C ASP A 74 -6.04 20.68 12.64
N VAL A 75 -4.79 20.90 12.21
CA VAL A 75 -3.91 19.84 11.71
C VAL A 75 -2.91 19.46 12.79
N VAL A 76 -2.81 18.16 13.09
CA VAL A 76 -1.88 17.60 14.08
C VAL A 76 -1.10 16.44 13.48
N GLU A 77 0.13 16.22 13.95
CA GLU A 77 0.90 15.03 13.58
C GLU A 77 0.45 13.82 14.40
N ARG A 78 0.14 12.71 13.71
CA ARG A 78 -0.18 11.41 14.32
C ARG A 78 0.68 10.30 13.73
N TRP A 79 0.93 9.28 14.55
CA TRP A 79 1.62 8.09 14.08
C TRP A 79 0.63 7.13 13.39
N LYS A 80 0.96 6.76 12.15
CA LYS A 80 0.22 5.78 11.36
C LYS A 80 1.16 4.65 10.96
N GLU A 81 0.79 3.39 11.19
CA GLU A 81 1.63 2.25 10.82
C GLU A 81 0.88 1.10 10.17
N SER A 82 1.63 0.26 9.45
CA SER A 82 1.21 -1.10 9.13
C SER A 82 1.39 -2.00 10.36
N PRO A 83 0.32 -2.59 10.91
CA PRO A 83 0.46 -3.54 12.00
C PRO A 83 1.23 -4.79 11.55
N ALA A 84 2.05 -5.34 12.45
CA ALA A 84 2.72 -6.61 12.20
C ALA A 84 1.73 -7.80 12.22
N GLY A 85 2.11 -8.90 11.59
CA GLY A 85 1.40 -10.16 11.61
C GLY A 85 0.82 -10.59 10.26
N PRO A 86 0.04 -11.69 10.26
CA PRO A 86 -0.40 -12.35 9.04
C PRO A 86 -1.49 -11.56 8.33
N ARG A 87 -1.33 -11.40 7.02
CA ARG A 87 -2.31 -10.84 6.07
C ARG A 87 -2.34 -11.72 4.83
N VAL A 88 -3.26 -11.44 3.93
CA VAL A 88 -3.26 -12.03 2.59
C VAL A 88 -3.51 -10.95 1.54
N TRP A 89 -2.97 -11.16 0.35
CA TRP A 89 -3.48 -10.56 -0.87
C TRP A 89 -4.50 -11.50 -1.49
N ARG A 90 -5.77 -11.22 -1.20
CA ARG A 90 -6.90 -11.84 -1.89
C ARG A 90 -7.36 -11.01 -3.08
N GLU A 91 -7.25 -9.69 -2.98
CA GLU A 91 -7.78 -8.76 -3.98
C GLU A 91 -6.72 -7.76 -4.41
N LEU A 92 -6.70 -7.46 -5.71
CA LEU A 92 -5.99 -6.32 -6.26
C LEU A 92 -6.93 -5.50 -7.16
N PHE A 93 -6.62 -4.22 -7.27
CA PHE A 93 -7.32 -3.27 -8.12
C PHE A 93 -6.38 -2.75 -9.20
N ILE A 94 -6.83 -2.82 -10.45
CA ILE A 94 -6.19 -2.20 -11.60
C ILE A 94 -6.83 -0.84 -11.84
N GLY A 95 -6.02 0.20 -12.03
CA GLY A 95 -6.51 1.57 -12.08
C GLY A 95 -7.28 1.95 -10.80
N PRO A 96 -6.68 1.80 -9.61
CA PRO A 96 -7.36 2.11 -8.36
C PRO A 96 -7.64 3.61 -8.25
N THR A 97 -8.75 3.95 -7.60
CA THR A 97 -8.99 5.31 -7.11
C THR A 97 -8.68 5.40 -5.61
N TRP A 98 -8.15 6.53 -5.20
CA TRP A 98 -7.96 6.87 -3.79
C TRP A 98 -9.14 7.70 -3.32
N LEU A 99 -9.76 7.22 -2.23
CA LEU A 99 -10.84 7.88 -1.53
C LEU A 99 -10.23 8.51 -0.27
N PRO A 100 -9.80 9.78 -0.31
CA PRO A 100 -9.13 10.37 0.84
C PRO A 100 -10.09 10.43 2.04
N PRO A 101 -9.65 10.00 3.24
CA PRO A 101 -10.47 10.12 4.43
C PRO A 101 -10.76 11.59 4.74
N ASP A 102 -11.85 11.86 5.45
CA ASP A 102 -12.24 13.22 5.85
C ASP A 102 -11.16 13.95 6.66
N THR A 103 -10.33 13.17 7.36
CA THR A 103 -9.17 13.64 8.13
C THR A 103 -7.96 14.02 7.27
N THR A 104 -8.00 13.82 5.94
CA THR A 104 -6.97 14.37 5.04
C THR A 104 -7.12 15.89 5.01
N PRO A 105 -6.06 16.68 5.20
CA PRO A 105 -6.10 18.13 4.99
C PRO A 105 -6.56 18.51 3.57
N ASP A 106 -7.24 19.66 3.42
CA ASP A 106 -7.81 20.08 2.12
C ASP A 106 -6.74 20.66 1.18
N ASP A 107 -5.69 21.26 1.72
CA ASP A 107 -4.52 21.77 1.00
C ASP A 107 -3.71 20.66 0.33
N GLU A 108 -3.66 19.46 0.91
CA GLU A 108 -3.07 18.27 0.29
C GLU A 108 -3.81 17.80 -0.97
N LEU A 109 -5.07 18.21 -1.15
CA LEU A 109 -5.93 17.77 -2.25
C LEU A 109 -5.99 18.77 -3.42
N VAL A 110 -5.27 19.88 -3.32
CA VAL A 110 -5.19 20.92 -4.34
C VAL A 110 -3.74 21.17 -4.76
N ARG A 111 -3.56 21.99 -5.79
CA ARG A 111 -2.26 22.47 -6.26
C ARG A 111 -2.36 23.92 -6.64
N GLY A 112 -1.34 24.68 -6.25
CA GLY A 112 -1.12 26.04 -6.73
C GLY A 112 -0.43 26.06 -8.09
N SER A 113 -0.82 27.00 -8.93
CA SER A 113 -0.14 27.39 -10.16
C SER A 113 -0.16 28.91 -10.27
N GLY A 114 0.85 29.58 -9.69
CA GLY A 114 0.80 31.02 -9.49
C GLY A 114 -0.27 31.37 -8.46
N ASP A 115 -1.15 32.32 -8.79
CA ASP A 115 -2.26 32.74 -7.92
C ASP A 115 -3.48 31.79 -7.98
N ASP A 116 -3.50 30.86 -8.93
CA ASP A 116 -4.61 29.92 -9.10
C ASP A 116 -4.43 28.64 -8.27
N THR A 117 -5.50 28.26 -7.58
CA THR A 117 -5.61 26.96 -6.88
C THR A 117 -6.55 26.05 -7.66
N THR A 118 -6.10 24.83 -7.96
CA THR A 118 -6.90 23.83 -8.67
C THR A 118 -6.89 22.49 -7.93
N LEU A 119 -7.93 21.69 -8.14
CA LEU A 119 -8.02 20.35 -7.57
C LEU A 119 -6.93 19.43 -8.16
N ALA A 120 -6.22 18.70 -7.31
CA ALA A 120 -5.23 17.69 -7.70
C ALA A 120 -5.89 16.41 -8.22
N ARG A 121 -6.66 16.49 -9.31
CA ARG A 121 -7.52 15.39 -9.83
C ARG A 121 -6.78 14.06 -10.02
N GLU A 122 -5.53 14.10 -10.43
CA GLU A 122 -4.74 12.88 -10.63
C GLU A 122 -4.37 12.16 -9.33
N LEU A 123 -4.40 12.85 -8.18
CA LEU A 123 -4.10 12.25 -6.87
C LEU A 123 -5.15 11.18 -6.51
N PHE A 124 -6.41 11.44 -6.89
CA PHE A 124 -7.54 10.54 -6.71
C PHE A 124 -7.49 9.34 -7.65
N GLY A 125 -6.81 9.44 -8.79
CA GLY A 125 -6.68 8.35 -9.77
C GLY A 125 -7.95 8.02 -10.56
N PRO A 126 -7.88 7.01 -11.46
CA PRO A 126 -6.70 6.20 -11.78
C PRO A 126 -5.61 7.03 -12.47
N SER A 127 -4.37 6.94 -11.99
CA SER A 127 -3.21 7.63 -12.58
C SER A 127 -1.90 7.10 -12.01
N TYR A 128 -0.81 7.16 -12.78
CA TYR A 128 0.54 6.89 -12.27
C TYR A 128 0.97 7.88 -11.17
N ARG A 129 0.37 9.08 -11.16
CA ARG A 129 0.59 10.12 -10.12
C ARG A 129 -0.37 9.99 -8.93
N SER A 130 -1.32 9.04 -8.98
CA SER A 130 -2.31 8.87 -7.91
C SER A 130 -1.67 8.37 -6.62
N ALA A 131 -2.39 8.53 -5.50
CA ALA A 131 -1.94 8.01 -4.22
C ALA A 131 -1.68 6.50 -4.27
N TYR A 132 -2.45 5.74 -5.07
CA TYR A 132 -2.31 4.29 -5.25
C TYR A 132 -1.60 3.86 -6.54
N GLY A 133 -1.12 4.82 -7.36
CA GLY A 133 -0.57 4.52 -8.67
C GLY A 133 -1.59 3.80 -9.57
N LEU A 134 -1.11 2.82 -10.34
CA LEU A 134 -1.92 2.05 -11.29
C LEU A 134 -2.37 0.68 -10.78
N VAL A 135 -1.81 0.20 -9.67
CA VAL A 135 -2.19 -1.08 -9.04
C VAL A 135 -2.10 -0.98 -7.53
N MET A 136 -3.10 -1.56 -6.86
CA MET A 136 -3.19 -1.65 -5.41
C MET A 136 -3.56 -3.08 -4.98
N PHE A 137 -2.78 -3.68 -4.10
CA PHE A 137 -3.09 -4.94 -3.40
C PHE A 137 -3.71 -4.63 -2.05
N VAL A 138 -4.83 -5.28 -1.73
CA VAL A 138 -5.51 -5.14 -0.44
C VAL A 138 -4.92 -6.12 0.56
N HIS A 139 -4.51 -5.62 1.73
CA HIS A 139 -4.08 -6.45 2.85
C HIS A 139 -5.28 -6.82 3.68
N HIS A 140 -5.73 -8.06 3.55
CA HIS A 140 -6.83 -8.60 4.34
C HIS A 140 -6.30 -9.35 5.55
N ARG A 141 -6.83 -9.06 6.74
CA ARG A 141 -6.67 -9.92 7.92
C ARG A 141 -7.72 -11.01 7.89
N GLN A 142 -7.29 -12.25 8.10
CA GLN A 142 -8.19 -13.38 8.30
C GLN A 142 -8.74 -13.36 9.71
N ARG A 143 -10.07 -13.39 9.84
CA ARG A 143 -10.76 -13.61 11.11
C ARG A 143 -11.66 -14.82 10.99
N GLN A 144 -11.38 -15.85 11.79
CA GLN A 144 -12.27 -17.01 11.88
C GLN A 144 -13.62 -16.58 12.45
N VAL A 145 -14.71 -17.00 11.79
CA VAL A 145 -16.09 -16.75 12.21
C VAL A 145 -16.85 -18.07 12.22
N LYS A 146 -18.04 -18.11 12.84
CA LYS A 146 -18.84 -19.34 13.01
C LYS A 146 -19.05 -20.14 11.71
N ARG A 147 -19.03 -19.47 10.55
CA ARG A 147 -19.18 -20.08 9.22
C ARG A 147 -18.06 -19.60 8.29
N GLY A 148 -16.84 -20.10 8.51
CA GLY A 148 -15.70 -19.86 7.62
C GLY A 148 -14.83 -18.68 8.01
N VAL A 149 -14.29 -17.98 7.01
CA VAL A 149 -13.29 -16.91 7.20
C VAL A 149 -13.88 -15.58 6.76
N ALA A 150 -13.87 -14.59 7.66
CA ALA A 150 -14.12 -13.20 7.32
C ALA A 150 -12.80 -12.52 6.93
N TRP A 151 -12.82 -11.77 5.84
CA TRP A 151 -11.70 -10.98 5.36
C TRP A 151 -11.89 -9.54 5.83
N VAL A 152 -11.00 -9.07 6.69
CA VAL A 152 -11.08 -7.73 7.28
C VAL A 152 -10.07 -6.82 6.59
N ASP A 153 -10.57 -5.77 5.92
CA ASP A 153 -9.76 -4.71 5.34
C ASP A 153 -9.42 -3.66 6.42
N GLU A 154 -8.13 -3.48 6.71
CA GLU A 154 -7.63 -2.57 7.75
C GLU A 154 -7.08 -1.25 7.16
N GLY A 155 -7.37 -0.95 5.89
CA GLY A 155 -6.89 0.27 5.23
C GLY A 155 -5.42 0.22 4.78
N VAL A 156 -4.70 -0.89 5.01
CA VAL A 156 -3.31 -1.09 4.56
C VAL A 156 -3.27 -1.72 3.16
N ARG A 157 -2.38 -1.21 2.31
CA ARG A 157 -2.23 -1.62 0.91
C ARG A 157 -0.76 -1.83 0.56
N SER A 158 -0.49 -2.66 -0.45
CA SER A 158 0.75 -2.55 -1.23
C SER A 158 0.42 -1.93 -2.58
N HIS A 159 1.13 -0.88 -3.00
CA HIS A 159 0.73 -0.15 -4.21
C HIS A 159 1.87 0.65 -4.83
N GLY A 160 1.72 1.04 -6.09
CA GLY A 160 2.61 2.01 -6.72
C GLY A 160 2.43 3.41 -6.12
N SER A 161 3.46 4.25 -6.13
CA SER A 161 3.33 5.63 -5.65
C SER A 161 3.92 6.66 -6.60
N GLY A 162 3.19 7.75 -6.83
CA GLY A 162 3.72 8.95 -7.48
C GLY A 162 4.72 9.72 -6.61
N ASN A 163 4.72 9.50 -5.29
CA ASN A 163 5.67 10.12 -4.35
C ASN A 163 6.86 9.18 -4.09
N ILE A 164 7.82 9.18 -5.02
CA ILE A 164 9.02 8.34 -4.94
C ILE A 164 9.86 8.68 -3.70
N GLY A 165 9.89 9.94 -3.27
CA GLY A 165 10.59 10.39 -2.07
C GLY A 165 10.15 9.62 -0.81
N SER A 166 8.87 9.27 -0.71
CA SER A 166 8.35 8.48 0.43
C SER A 166 8.94 7.07 0.52
N ILE A 167 9.27 6.45 -0.61
CA ILE A 167 9.93 5.13 -0.63
C ILE A 167 11.36 5.24 -0.13
N PHE A 168 12.04 6.35 -0.44
CA PHE A 168 13.39 6.60 0.05
C PHE A 168 13.42 6.98 1.54
N SER A 169 12.38 7.62 2.08
CA SER A 169 12.28 7.87 3.53
C SER A 169 11.80 6.64 4.30
N GLY A 170 11.06 5.73 3.65
CA GLY A 170 10.42 4.57 4.29
C GLY A 170 9.08 4.91 4.97
N CYS A 171 8.62 6.16 4.89
CA CYS A 171 7.44 6.63 5.59
C CYS A 171 6.19 6.66 4.69
N SER A 172 5.04 6.35 5.27
CA SER A 172 3.73 6.43 4.63
C SER A 172 2.65 6.58 5.71
N HIS A 173 1.38 6.58 5.31
CA HIS A 173 0.22 6.43 6.21
C HIS A 173 -0.02 4.98 6.67
N GLY A 174 0.99 4.10 6.56
CA GLY A 174 0.89 2.67 6.88
C GLY A 174 0.93 1.76 5.66
N CYS A 175 0.63 2.25 4.45
CA CYS A 175 0.74 1.45 3.23
C CYS A 175 2.20 1.12 2.86
N HIS A 176 2.38 0.07 2.06
CA HIS A 176 3.63 -0.43 1.52
C HIS A 176 3.81 0.02 0.07
N ARG A 177 4.45 1.17 -0.08
CA ARG A 177 4.64 1.82 -1.38
C ARG A 177 5.78 1.15 -2.15
N LEU A 178 5.59 1.01 -3.45
CA LEU A 178 6.57 0.51 -4.41
C LEU A 178 6.79 1.54 -5.50
N LEU A 179 7.91 1.44 -6.20
CA LEU A 179 8.07 2.18 -7.46
C LEU A 179 6.94 1.74 -8.41
N PRO A 180 6.31 2.65 -9.18
CA PRO A 180 5.19 2.31 -10.04
C PRO A 180 5.45 1.10 -10.96
N ALA A 181 6.64 1.04 -11.56
CA ALA A 181 7.03 -0.09 -12.41
C ALA A 181 7.17 -1.41 -11.64
N GLN A 182 7.60 -1.39 -10.38
CA GLN A 182 7.69 -2.59 -9.53
C GLN A 182 6.30 -3.11 -9.15
N ALA A 183 5.38 -2.21 -8.80
CA ALA A 183 4.00 -2.59 -8.52
C ALA A 183 3.33 -3.25 -9.74
N LEU A 184 3.53 -2.67 -10.93
CA LEU A 184 3.03 -3.23 -12.19
C LEU A 184 3.65 -4.59 -12.51
N ARG A 185 4.97 -4.74 -12.38
CA ARG A 185 5.67 -6.01 -12.60
C ARG A 185 5.18 -7.10 -11.64
N LEU A 186 5.01 -6.76 -10.36
CA LEU A 186 4.47 -7.68 -9.36
C LEU A 186 3.05 -8.12 -9.72
N ALA A 187 2.19 -7.18 -10.10
CA ALA A 187 0.82 -7.48 -10.49
C ALA A 187 0.77 -8.40 -11.71
N GLY A 188 1.51 -8.05 -12.78
CA GLY A 188 1.60 -8.88 -13.98
C GLY A 188 2.13 -10.29 -13.67
N PHE A 189 3.18 -10.38 -12.85
CA PHE A 189 3.75 -11.66 -12.42
C PHE A 189 2.73 -12.50 -11.64
N LEU A 190 2.02 -11.91 -10.67
CA LEU A 190 0.98 -12.63 -9.93
C LEU A 190 -0.14 -13.10 -10.85
N LEU A 191 -0.64 -12.25 -11.76
CA LEU A 191 -1.72 -12.61 -12.67
C LEU A 191 -1.30 -13.67 -13.71
N GLN A 192 -0.01 -13.72 -14.07
CA GLN A 192 0.54 -14.74 -14.96
C GLN A 192 0.71 -16.10 -14.27
N HIS A 193 1.01 -16.11 -12.96
CA HIS A 193 1.41 -17.32 -12.24
C HIS A 193 0.42 -17.80 -11.17
N ARG A 194 -0.70 -17.10 -10.99
CA ARG A 194 -1.76 -17.43 -10.02
C ARG A 194 -3.12 -17.49 -10.69
N PRO A 195 -3.95 -18.51 -10.39
CA PRO A 195 -5.35 -18.50 -10.80
C PRO A 195 -6.06 -17.31 -10.17
N HIS A 196 -6.91 -16.65 -10.96
CA HIS A 196 -7.60 -15.44 -10.55
C HIS A 196 -8.93 -15.27 -11.29
N VAL A 197 -9.81 -14.47 -10.71
CA VAL A 197 -11.10 -14.10 -11.27
C VAL A 197 -11.16 -12.59 -11.43
N ARG A 198 -11.40 -12.11 -12.66
CA ARG A 198 -11.66 -10.69 -12.92
C ARG A 198 -13.15 -10.41 -12.70
N HIS A 199 -13.44 -9.52 -11.76
CA HIS A 199 -14.81 -9.08 -11.47
C HIS A 199 -15.18 -7.82 -12.26
N GLY A 200 -14.20 -7.04 -12.73
CA GLY A 200 -14.42 -5.80 -13.47
C GLY A 200 -14.53 -4.58 -12.54
N PRO A 201 -15.11 -3.46 -13.02
CA PRO A 201 -15.19 -2.22 -12.25
C PRO A 201 -15.97 -2.41 -10.94
N GLU A 202 -15.34 -2.10 -9.82
CA GLU A 202 -16.00 -2.14 -8.51
C GLU A 202 -16.66 -0.78 -8.24
N PRO A 203 -18.00 -0.71 -8.07
CA PRO A 203 -18.68 0.55 -7.82
C PRO A 203 -18.36 1.10 -6.43
N THR A 204 -18.42 2.42 -6.29
CA THR A 204 -18.38 3.10 -4.99
C THR A 204 -19.20 4.38 -5.03
N SER A 205 -19.46 4.95 -3.86
CA SER A 205 -20.07 6.27 -3.74
C SER A 205 -19.22 7.08 -2.78
N TYR A 206 -18.36 7.91 -3.33
CA TYR A 206 -17.55 8.85 -2.58
C TYR A 206 -17.80 10.26 -3.10
N ALA A 207 -18.15 11.15 -2.19
CA ALA A 207 -18.34 12.56 -2.47
C ALA A 207 -17.68 13.39 -1.38
N ARG A 208 -16.94 14.42 -1.78
CA ARG A 208 -16.31 15.37 -0.86
C ARG A 208 -16.26 16.74 -1.48
N VAL A 209 -16.31 17.78 -0.64
CA VAL A 209 -16.03 19.16 -1.05
C VAL A 209 -14.70 19.58 -0.43
N VAL A 210 -13.69 19.81 -1.28
CA VAL A 210 -12.39 20.33 -0.85
C VAL A 210 -12.48 21.85 -0.77
N ARG A 211 -12.09 22.42 0.37
CA ARG A 211 -12.19 23.84 0.72
C ARG A 211 -10.82 24.43 1.04
N HIS A 212 -10.09 24.84 0.00
CA HIS A 212 -8.81 25.53 0.15
C HIS A 212 -8.68 26.56 -0.97
N HIS A 213 -8.67 27.86 -0.61
CA HIS A 213 -8.71 28.98 -1.56
C HIS A 213 -9.78 28.86 -2.66
N GLY A 214 -10.90 28.20 -2.34
CA GLY A 214 -11.96 27.85 -3.29
C GLY A 214 -12.80 26.68 -2.79
N ARG A 215 -13.75 26.24 -3.62
CA ARG A 215 -14.63 25.10 -3.33
C ARG A 215 -14.63 24.13 -4.51
N PHE A 216 -14.07 22.94 -4.31
CA PHE A 216 -13.91 21.94 -5.36
C PHE A 216 -14.68 20.66 -5.02
N PRO A 217 -15.85 20.40 -5.65
CA PRO A 217 -16.55 19.15 -5.46
C PRO A 217 -15.80 17.99 -6.14
N VAL A 218 -15.72 16.87 -5.44
CA VAL A 218 -15.12 15.60 -5.89
C VAL A 218 -16.20 14.53 -5.79
N ALA A 219 -16.35 13.75 -6.86
CA ALA A 219 -17.18 12.56 -6.88
C ALA A 219 -16.40 11.42 -7.52
N ILE A 220 -16.38 10.25 -6.86
CA ILE A 220 -15.74 9.04 -7.34
C ILE A 220 -16.76 7.92 -7.28
N THR A 221 -16.97 7.24 -8.41
CA THR A 221 -18.02 6.22 -8.60
C THR A 221 -17.47 4.81 -8.79
N THR A 222 -16.16 4.65 -8.90
CA THR A 222 -15.50 3.34 -8.97
C THR A 222 -14.23 3.29 -8.13
N ARG A 223 -13.92 2.13 -7.54
CA ARG A 223 -12.64 1.85 -6.86
C ARG A 223 -11.54 1.38 -7.82
N GLY A 224 -11.86 1.14 -9.08
CA GLY A 224 -11.01 0.48 -10.08
C GLY A 224 -11.50 -0.94 -10.43
N ASP A 225 -10.78 -1.59 -11.34
CA ASP A 225 -11.09 -2.96 -11.79
C ASP A 225 -10.60 -3.98 -10.77
N ARG A 226 -11.54 -4.71 -10.13
CA ARG A 226 -11.23 -5.71 -9.11
C ARG A 226 -10.86 -7.06 -9.73
N VAL A 227 -9.75 -7.62 -9.25
CA VAL A 227 -9.31 -8.98 -9.54
C VAL A 227 -9.10 -9.71 -8.22
N GLU A 228 -9.61 -10.94 -8.13
CA GLU A 228 -9.49 -11.80 -6.97
C GLU A 228 -8.51 -12.94 -7.25
N LEU A 229 -7.52 -13.14 -6.37
CA LEU A 229 -6.56 -14.24 -6.42
C LEU A 229 -7.13 -15.44 -5.66
N THR A 230 -7.18 -16.60 -6.34
CA THR A 230 -7.72 -17.84 -5.81
C THR A 230 -6.71 -18.99 -6.01
N PRO A 231 -6.01 -19.46 -4.96
CA PRO A 231 -6.10 -19.02 -3.57
C PRO A 231 -5.45 -17.63 -3.35
N PRO A 232 -5.72 -16.97 -2.21
CA PRO A 232 -5.01 -15.75 -1.81
C PRO A 232 -3.51 -16.00 -1.67
N VAL A 233 -2.70 -14.96 -1.85
CA VAL A 233 -1.26 -15.00 -1.58
C VAL A 233 -1.02 -14.63 -0.11
N PRO A 234 -0.36 -15.48 0.70
CA PRO A 234 -0.04 -15.14 2.08
C PRO A 234 0.99 -14.00 2.15
N VAL A 235 0.79 -13.11 3.12
CA VAL A 235 1.66 -11.95 3.39
C VAL A 235 2.00 -11.96 4.88
N ASP A 236 3.28 -11.98 5.22
CA ASP A 236 3.74 -11.85 6.61
C ASP A 236 4.41 -10.48 6.81
N VAL A 237 3.77 -9.61 7.59
CA VAL A 237 4.37 -8.33 7.99
C VAL A 237 5.19 -8.56 9.26
N ARG A 238 6.51 -8.62 9.11
CA ARG A 238 7.42 -8.93 10.21
C ARG A 238 7.51 -7.76 11.20
N PRO A 239 7.62 -8.02 12.51
CA PRO A 239 7.96 -6.97 13.48
C PRO A 239 9.24 -6.23 13.08
N GLY A 240 9.27 -4.91 13.27
CA GLY A 240 10.47 -4.10 13.06
C GLY A 240 11.47 -4.23 14.21
N ARG A 241 12.73 -3.85 13.96
CA ARG A 241 13.75 -3.68 15.00
C ARG A 241 13.52 -2.33 15.68
N ILE A 242 12.93 -2.35 16.88
CA ILE A 242 12.56 -1.12 17.60
C ILE A 242 13.78 -0.55 18.33
N LEU A 243 14.29 0.57 17.82
CA LEU A 243 15.51 1.22 18.30
C LEU A 243 15.26 2.38 19.27
N SER A 244 14.02 2.87 19.37
CA SER A 244 13.63 3.88 20.37
C SER A 244 13.50 3.29 21.78
N PRO A 245 13.61 4.11 22.85
CA PRO A 245 13.26 3.68 24.21
C PRO A 245 11.81 3.20 24.33
N ARG A 246 10.87 3.92 23.71
CA ARG A 246 9.47 3.49 23.61
C ARG A 246 9.37 2.28 22.67
N LYS A 247 8.69 1.22 23.13
CA LYS A 247 8.54 -0.05 22.41
C LYS A 247 7.18 -0.27 21.76
N THR A 248 6.29 0.69 21.90
CA THR A 248 4.95 0.69 21.28
C THR A 248 4.74 1.99 20.52
N PRO A 249 3.86 2.01 19.51
CA PRO A 249 3.50 3.23 18.80
C PRO A 249 3.09 4.36 19.76
N PRO A 250 3.47 5.62 19.49
CA PRO A 250 2.86 6.76 20.17
C PRO A 250 1.36 6.83 19.80
N PRO A 251 0.55 7.46 20.66
CA PRO A 251 -0.87 7.66 20.39
C PRO A 251 -1.11 8.53 19.15
#